data_AF-A0A9J6EAW9-F1
#
_entry.id   AF-A0A9J6EAW9-F1
#
_cell.length_a   1.000
_cell.length_b   1.000
_cell.length_c   1.000
_cell.angle_alpha   90.00
_cell.angle_beta   90.00
_cell.angle_gamma   90.00
#
_symmetry.space_group_name_H-M   'P 1'
#
loop_
_entity.id
_entity.type
_entity.pdbx_description
1 polymer ?
#
loop_
_entity_poly.entity_id
_entity_poly.type
_entity_poly.pdbx_seq_one_letter_code
_entity_poly.pdbx_strand_id
1 'polypeptide(L)'
;MKQTVQRAPWLSQAEVDAASQKIEKLRVDFLAARESEEQVNAYYPQYVSPFPADDALLGYYKLLNETMSFYWITNGSYDLDARYQASSLVAGEVEYVAEKNLIFIPHGLIAFASNITQTFDPLFVPIIVPAILRAMFAAVDLRGSTVNFQNQASSSKRLCYVEVSLQCSVFAGTNFISYRSD
;
A
#
# COMPACT_ATOMS: atom_id res chain seq x y z
N MET A 1 29.08 -4.37 -10.54
CA MET A 1 28.18 -4.60 -11.70
C MET A 1 26.90 -3.82 -11.42
N LYS A 2 26.67 -2.66 -12.07
CA LYS A 2 25.39 -1.94 -11.91
C LYS A 2 24.38 -2.62 -12.83
N GLN A 3 23.34 -3.23 -12.28
CA GLN A 3 22.22 -3.70 -13.08
C GLN A 3 21.62 -2.49 -13.79
N THR A 4 21.80 -2.43 -15.11
CA THR A 4 21.18 -1.42 -15.96
C THR A 4 19.71 -1.78 -16.09
N VAL A 5 18.84 -1.14 -15.31
CA VAL A 5 17.39 -1.19 -15.54
C VAL A 5 17.18 -0.66 -16.96
N GLN A 6 16.60 -1.49 -17.82
CA GLN A 6 16.30 -1.14 -19.20
C GLN A 6 15.45 0.14 -19.18
N ARG A 7 15.96 1.24 -19.74
CA ARG A 7 15.25 2.53 -19.70
C ARG A 7 13.94 2.41 -20.48
N ALA A 8 12.85 2.81 -19.84
CA ALA A 8 11.61 3.05 -20.53
C ALA A 8 11.82 4.19 -21.55
N PRO A 9 11.57 3.96 -22.85
CA PRO A 9 11.89 4.94 -23.90
C PRO A 9 11.06 6.22 -23.82
N TRP A 10 9.98 6.21 -23.02
CA TRP A 10 9.09 7.35 -22.82
C TRP A 10 9.42 8.22 -21.60
N LEU A 11 10.45 7.88 -20.81
CA LEU A 11 10.87 8.68 -19.65
C LEU A 11 12.12 9.52 -19.98
N SER A 12 12.11 10.78 -19.53
CA SER A 12 13.30 11.62 -19.54
C SER A 12 14.33 11.14 -18.52
N GLN A 13 15.58 11.56 -18.68
CA GLN A 13 16.65 11.12 -17.78
C GLN A 13 16.40 11.51 -16.33
N ALA A 14 15.92 12.73 -16.10
CA ALA A 14 15.58 13.22 -14.76
C ALA A 14 14.47 12.38 -14.10
N GLU A 15 13.48 11.92 -14.88
CA GLU A 15 12.40 11.07 -14.36
C GLU A 15 12.89 9.66 -14.01
N VAL A 16 13.75 9.09 -14.84
CA VAL A 16 14.39 7.80 -14.55
C VAL A 16 15.23 7.88 -13.27
N ASP A 17 16.00 8.94 -13.10
CA ASP A 17 16.84 9.12 -11.92
C ASP A 17 16.00 9.34 -10.65
N ALA A 18 14.91 10.11 -10.75
CA ALA A 18 13.97 10.31 -9.65
C ALA A 18 13.25 9.01 -9.25
N ALA A 19 12.76 8.24 -10.23
CA ALA A 19 12.11 6.95 -9.98
C ALA A 19 13.10 5.94 -9.38
N SER A 20 14.33 5.89 -9.89
CA SER A 20 15.39 5.01 -9.38
C SER A 20 15.72 5.35 -7.93
N GLN A 21 15.94 6.63 -7.62
CA GLN A 21 16.20 7.07 -6.24
C GLN A 21 15.03 6.74 -5.29
N LYS A 22 13.80 6.80 -5.80
CA LYS A 22 12.62 6.47 -5.00
C LYS A 22 12.53 5.00 -4.67
N ILE A 23 12.74 4.13 -5.65
CA ILE A 23 12.76 2.68 -5.45
C ILE A 23 13.97 2.25 -4.60
N GLU A 24 15.15 2.84 -4.82
CA GLU A 24 16.35 2.56 -4.02
C GLU A 24 16.18 2.91 -2.53
N LYS A 25 15.41 3.97 -2.24
CA LYS A 25 15.12 4.43 -0.87
C LYS A 25 13.78 3.94 -0.35
N LEU A 26 13.16 3.00 -1.04
CA LEU A 26 11.91 2.41 -0.60
C LEU A 26 12.17 1.56 0.64
N ARG A 27 11.45 1.87 1.71
CA ARG A 27 11.55 1.14 2.96
C ARG A 27 10.56 0.00 2.95
N VAL A 28 10.90 -1.10 3.61
CA VAL A 28 10.00 -2.25 3.80
C VAL A 28 9.85 -2.47 5.29
N ASP A 29 8.60 -2.60 5.73
CA ASP A 29 8.25 -2.91 7.11
C ASP A 29 7.38 -4.15 7.17
N PHE A 30 7.61 -4.97 8.18
CA PHE A 30 6.81 -6.16 8.43
C PHE A 30 5.86 -5.93 9.61
N LEU A 31 4.57 -6.03 9.33
CA LEU A 31 3.49 -5.86 10.31
C LEU A 31 3.23 -7.20 11.01
N ALA A 32 4.13 -7.60 11.90
CA ALA A 32 3.84 -8.63 12.89
C ALA A 32 4.06 -8.04 14.29
N ALA A 33 2.97 -7.93 15.06
CA ALA A 33 3.00 -7.59 16.48
C ALA A 33 3.97 -6.43 16.82
N ARG A 34 3.91 -5.35 16.03
CA ARG A 34 4.86 -4.25 16.13
C ARG A 34 4.68 -3.44 17.41
N GLU A 35 3.45 -3.34 17.88
CA GLU A 35 3.15 -2.73 19.16
C GLU A 35 3.40 -3.75 20.27
N SER A 36 4.16 -3.31 21.27
CA SER A 36 4.27 -4.03 22.53
C SER A 36 2.89 -4.14 23.19
N GLU A 37 2.70 -5.19 23.98
CA GLU A 37 1.47 -5.37 24.74
C GLU A 37 1.21 -4.17 25.65
N GLU A 38 2.28 -3.57 26.19
CA GLU A 38 2.21 -2.35 26.99
C GLU A 38 1.66 -1.15 26.21
N GLN A 39 2.05 -0.96 24.95
CA GLN A 39 1.54 0.13 24.11
C GLN A 39 0.05 -0.06 23.79
N VAL A 40 -0.34 -1.30 23.46
CA VAL A 40 -1.74 -1.67 23.19
C VAL A 40 -2.60 -1.45 24.43
N ASN A 41 -2.13 -1.91 25.60
CA ASN A 41 -2.82 -1.78 26.89
C ASN A 41 -2.83 -0.34 27.41
N ALA A 42 -1.90 0.52 26.99
CA ALA A 42 -1.94 1.95 27.29
C ALA A 42 -2.94 2.69 26.40
N TYR A 43 -3.09 2.28 25.13
CA TYR A 43 -3.91 2.97 24.14
C TYR A 43 -5.41 2.65 24.30
N TYR A 44 -5.81 1.38 24.18
CA TYR A 44 -7.23 1.04 24.06
C TYR A 44 -8.07 1.45 25.28
N PRO A 45 -7.63 1.28 26.54
CA PRO A 45 -8.43 1.70 27.69
C PRO A 45 -8.63 3.22 27.81
N GLN A 46 -7.80 4.03 27.16
CA GLN A 46 -7.92 5.49 27.19
C GLN A 46 -8.93 6.01 26.15
N TYR A 47 -9.09 5.29 25.03
CA TYR A 47 -9.79 5.81 23.85
C TYR A 47 -10.98 4.95 23.42
N VAL A 48 -11.10 3.73 23.93
CA VAL A 48 -12.16 2.78 23.57
C VAL A 48 -12.90 2.35 24.82
N SER A 49 -14.22 2.54 24.82
CA SER A 49 -15.08 2.05 25.90
C SER A 49 -15.15 0.52 25.89
N PRO A 50 -15.30 -0.13 27.06
CA PRO A 50 -15.52 -1.56 27.13
C PRO A 50 -16.73 -1.98 26.29
N PHE A 51 -16.55 -3.04 25.48
CA PHE A 51 -17.62 -3.56 24.64
C PHE A 51 -18.71 -4.24 25.50
N PRO A 52 -19.99 -3.82 25.40
CA PRO A 52 -21.06 -4.42 26.19
C PRO A 52 -21.34 -5.86 25.74
N ALA A 53 -21.36 -6.80 26.69
CA ALA A 53 -21.56 -8.23 26.41
C ALA A 53 -22.99 -8.57 25.94
N ASP A 54 -23.98 -7.81 26.43
CA ASP A 54 -25.41 -8.14 26.25
C ASP A 54 -26.08 -7.32 25.14
N ASP A 55 -25.38 -6.35 24.55
CA ASP A 55 -25.95 -5.45 23.54
C ASP A 55 -24.91 -5.12 22.46
N ALA A 56 -24.77 -6.05 21.50
CA ALA A 56 -23.85 -5.90 20.38
C ALA A 56 -24.16 -4.67 19.51
N LEU A 57 -25.43 -4.25 19.41
CA LEU A 57 -25.82 -3.08 18.61
C LEU A 57 -25.32 -1.80 19.28
N LEU A 58 -25.53 -1.66 20.58
CA LEU A 58 -24.97 -0.55 21.36
C LEU A 58 -23.44 -0.54 21.29
N GLY A 59 -22.80 -1.71 21.40
CA GLY A 59 -21.35 -1.85 21.24
C GLY A 59 -20.85 -1.35 19.88
N TYR A 60 -21.53 -1.73 18.80
CA TYR A 60 -21.21 -1.27 17.45
C TYR A 60 -21.33 0.25 17.32
N TYR A 61 -22.42 0.85 17.80
CA TYR A 61 -22.60 2.31 17.72
C TYR A 61 -21.55 3.08 18.53
N LYS A 62 -21.18 2.58 19.72
CA LYS A 62 -20.11 3.16 20.53
C LYS A 62 -18.78 3.14 19.81
N LEU A 63 -18.39 1.97 19.30
CA LEU A 63 -17.14 1.80 18.58
C LEU A 63 -17.07 2.73 17.36
N LEU A 64 -18.14 2.78 16.55
CA LEU A 64 -18.20 3.65 15.39
C LEU A 64 -18.03 5.13 15.75
N ASN A 65 -18.70 5.59 16.82
CA ASN A 65 -18.62 6.98 17.25
C ASN A 65 -17.25 7.34 17.84
N GLU A 66 -16.67 6.45 18.64
CA GLU A 66 -15.36 6.62 19.27
C GLU A 66 -14.25 6.65 18.22
N THR A 67 -14.22 5.68 17.30
CA THR A 67 -13.25 5.63 16.20
C THR A 67 -13.35 6.87 15.32
N MET A 68 -14.56 7.28 14.94
CA MET A 68 -14.73 8.47 14.09
C MET A 68 -14.29 9.74 14.82
N SER A 69 -14.68 9.90 16.09
CA SER A 69 -14.27 11.06 16.89
C SER A 69 -12.75 11.13 17.05
N PHE A 70 -12.12 9.99 17.32
CA PHE A 70 -10.67 9.91 17.54
C PHE A 70 -9.88 10.19 16.25
N TYR A 71 -10.32 9.64 15.12
CA TYR A 71 -9.73 9.87 13.80
C TYR A 71 -9.64 11.37 13.44
N TRP A 72 -10.69 12.14 13.75
CA TRP A 72 -10.71 13.59 13.44
C TRP A 72 -9.92 14.46 14.41
N ILE A 73 -9.68 13.98 15.64
CA ILE A 73 -8.98 14.73 16.68
C ILE A 73 -7.49 14.45 16.67
N THR A 74 -7.07 13.28 16.20
CA THR A 74 -5.68 12.84 16.26
C THR A 74 -4.98 12.86 14.91
N ASN A 75 -3.66 12.95 14.93
CA ASN A 75 -2.86 12.77 13.74
C ASN A 75 -2.73 11.25 13.46
N GLY A 76 -2.74 10.85 12.19
CA GLY A 76 -2.71 9.43 11.79
C GLY A 76 -1.46 8.65 12.23
N SER A 77 -0.49 9.28 12.91
CA SER A 77 0.62 8.57 13.58
C SER A 77 0.31 8.14 15.02
N TYR A 78 -0.67 8.76 15.68
CA TYR A 78 -1.05 8.49 17.07
C TYR A 78 -2.25 7.54 17.16
N ASP A 79 -3.06 7.50 16.12
CA ASP A 79 -4.18 6.56 15.99
C ASP A 79 -3.71 5.17 15.62
N LEU A 80 -3.76 4.23 16.58
CA LEU A 80 -3.32 2.87 16.33
C LEU A 80 -4.17 2.18 15.26
N ASP A 81 -5.45 2.56 15.13
CA ASP A 81 -6.43 1.96 14.24
C ASP A 81 -6.40 2.56 12.83
N ALA A 82 -5.98 3.83 12.68
CA ALA A 82 -5.94 4.53 11.37
C ALA A 82 -4.55 4.60 10.71
N ARG A 83 -3.52 3.99 11.29
CA ARG A 83 -2.14 4.01 10.76
C ARG A 83 -1.94 3.23 9.46
N TYR A 84 -2.80 2.25 9.22
CA TYR A 84 -2.72 1.30 8.12
C TYR A 84 -4.08 1.21 7.44
N GLN A 85 -4.11 1.08 6.12
CA GLN A 85 -5.36 0.88 5.39
C GLN A 85 -5.96 -0.51 5.64
N ALA A 86 -5.11 -1.50 5.87
CA ALA A 86 -5.50 -2.88 6.10
C ALA A 86 -4.96 -3.43 7.42
N SER A 87 -5.70 -4.36 8.01
CA SER A 87 -5.27 -5.10 9.20
C SER A 87 -4.07 -6.00 8.88
N SER A 88 -3.19 -6.19 9.86
CA SER A 88 -2.07 -7.12 9.79
C SER A 88 -2.49 -8.58 9.53
N LEU A 89 -3.77 -8.91 9.73
CA LEU A 89 -4.33 -10.25 9.52
C LEU A 89 -4.82 -10.49 8.09
N VAL A 90 -4.94 -9.45 7.25
CA VAL A 90 -5.36 -9.59 5.86
C VAL A 90 -4.27 -10.33 5.08
N ALA A 91 -4.66 -11.41 4.39
CA ALA A 91 -3.78 -12.13 3.49
C ALA A 91 -3.89 -11.57 2.06
N GLY A 92 -2.76 -11.45 1.37
CA GLY A 92 -2.74 -11.13 -0.07
C GLY A 92 -2.55 -9.66 -0.44
N GLU A 93 -2.63 -8.74 0.52
CA GLU A 93 -2.40 -7.31 0.28
C GLU A 93 -1.07 -6.87 0.87
N VAL A 94 -0.40 -5.95 0.19
CA VAL A 94 0.81 -5.27 0.65
C VAL A 94 0.56 -3.80 0.38
N GLU A 95 0.59 -2.98 1.42
CA GLU A 95 0.23 -1.57 1.33
C GLU A 95 1.48 -0.72 1.02
N TYR A 96 1.35 0.28 0.17
CA TYR A 96 2.36 1.31 -0.03
C TYR A 96 1.86 2.64 0.53
N VAL A 97 2.63 3.24 1.43
CA VAL A 97 2.36 4.55 2.03
C VAL A 97 3.29 5.59 1.44
N ALA A 98 2.70 6.48 0.63
CA ALA A 98 3.40 7.44 -0.19
C ALA A 98 4.18 8.46 0.63
N GLU A 99 3.61 8.92 1.74
CA GLU A 99 4.18 9.93 2.63
C GLU A 99 5.47 9.46 3.30
N LYS A 100 5.65 8.14 3.42
CA LYS A 100 6.80 7.51 4.08
C LYS A 100 7.71 6.78 3.11
N ASN A 101 7.33 6.69 1.83
CA ASN A 101 7.97 5.82 0.83
C ASN A 101 8.21 4.41 1.39
N LEU A 102 7.15 3.81 1.94
CA LEU A 102 7.20 2.63 2.79
C LEU A 102 6.22 1.58 2.30
N ILE A 103 6.70 0.35 2.14
CA ILE A 103 5.90 -0.83 1.86
C ILE A 103 5.65 -1.57 3.17
N PHE A 104 4.40 -1.90 3.42
CA PHE A 104 3.95 -2.67 4.58
C PHE A 104 3.53 -4.07 4.17
N ILE A 105 4.21 -5.05 4.74
CA ILE A 105 3.91 -6.47 4.52
C ILE A 105 3.12 -6.97 5.74
N PRO A 106 1.83 -7.34 5.60
CA PRO A 106 1.05 -7.87 6.71
C PRO A 106 1.51 -9.28 7.10
N HIS A 107 1.41 -9.59 8.40
CA HIS A 107 1.66 -10.92 8.93
C HIS A 107 0.78 -11.99 8.24
N GLY A 108 -0.48 -11.66 7.95
CA GLY A 108 -1.43 -12.55 7.30
C GLY A 108 -0.95 -13.12 5.97
N LEU A 109 -0.22 -12.33 5.16
CA LEU A 109 0.36 -12.80 3.90
C LEU A 109 1.42 -13.90 4.13
N ILE A 110 2.30 -13.69 5.10
CA ILE A 110 3.38 -14.63 5.42
C ILE A 110 2.82 -15.87 6.10
N ALA A 111 1.90 -15.71 7.06
CA ALA A 111 1.24 -16.80 7.75
C ALA A 111 0.43 -17.67 6.77
N PHE A 112 -0.30 -17.06 5.84
CA PHE A 112 -1.02 -17.78 4.78
C PHE A 112 -0.08 -18.62 3.92
N ALA A 113 0.99 -18.02 3.42
CA ALA A 113 1.95 -18.72 2.59
C ALA A 113 2.66 -19.85 3.37
N SER A 114 2.99 -19.63 4.65
CA SER A 114 3.57 -20.63 5.54
C SER A 114 2.63 -21.79 5.83
N ASN A 115 1.33 -21.54 5.99
CA ASN A 115 0.34 -22.58 6.26
C ASN A 115 0.12 -23.51 5.07
N ILE A 116 0.24 -23.02 3.84
CA ILE A 116 0.04 -23.82 2.63
C ILE A 116 1.19 -24.80 2.38
N THR A 117 2.41 -24.36 2.64
CA THR A 117 3.63 -25.00 2.17
C THR A 117 4.35 -25.78 3.27
N GLN A 118 4.12 -25.43 4.55
CA GLN A 118 4.70 -26.04 5.76
C GLN A 118 6.25 -26.07 5.82
N THR A 119 6.94 -25.67 4.76
CA THR A 119 8.38 -25.69 4.52
C THR A 119 8.72 -24.56 3.56
N PHE A 120 9.94 -24.01 3.56
CA PHE A 120 10.36 -22.95 2.62
C PHE A 120 10.61 -23.56 1.21
N ASP A 121 9.76 -23.23 0.25
CA ASP A 121 9.49 -23.94 -1.01
C ASP A 121 9.41 -22.89 -2.14
N PRO A 122 10.03 -23.09 -3.31
CA PRO A 122 9.84 -22.21 -4.47
C PRO A 122 8.38 -21.71 -4.73
N LEU A 123 7.37 -22.45 -4.28
CA LEU A 123 5.94 -22.07 -4.31
C LEU A 123 5.58 -20.79 -3.53
N PHE A 124 6.40 -20.28 -2.58
CA PHE A 124 6.12 -18.98 -1.94
C PHE A 124 6.25 -17.80 -2.90
N VAL A 125 7.18 -17.91 -3.85
CA VAL A 125 7.54 -16.83 -4.76
C VAL A 125 6.31 -16.30 -5.51
N PRO A 126 5.49 -17.13 -6.17
CA PRO A 126 4.29 -16.65 -6.86
C PRO A 126 3.18 -16.14 -5.94
N ILE A 127 3.22 -16.40 -4.63
CA ILE A 127 2.22 -15.91 -3.67
C ILE A 127 2.62 -14.54 -3.12
N ILE A 128 3.87 -14.40 -2.67
CA ILE A 128 4.35 -13.21 -1.96
C ILE A 128 4.87 -12.16 -2.94
N VAL A 129 5.65 -12.56 -3.94
CA VAL A 129 6.34 -11.62 -4.82
C VAL A 129 5.38 -10.74 -5.63
N PRO A 130 4.27 -11.25 -6.20
CA PRO A 130 3.33 -10.38 -6.91
C PRO A 130 2.72 -9.29 -6.01
N ALA A 131 2.46 -9.60 -4.74
CA ALA A 131 1.92 -8.61 -3.79
C ALA A 131 2.95 -7.51 -3.51
N ILE A 132 4.21 -7.88 -3.26
CA ILE A 132 5.30 -6.91 -3.07
C ILE A 132 5.52 -6.07 -4.33
N LEU A 133 5.55 -6.71 -5.50
CA LEU A 133 5.74 -6.00 -6.77
C LEU A 133 4.60 -5.00 -7.04
N ARG A 134 3.35 -5.35 -6.73
CA ARG A 134 2.22 -4.40 -6.83
C ARG A 134 2.44 -3.17 -5.95
N ALA A 135 2.89 -3.36 -4.72
CA ALA A 135 3.19 -2.23 -3.83
C ALA A 135 4.38 -1.40 -4.33
N MET A 136 5.40 -2.02 -4.92
CA MET A 136 6.50 -1.30 -5.58
C MET A 136 6.03 -0.52 -6.80
N PHE A 137 5.11 -1.08 -7.60
CA PHE A 137 4.50 -0.37 -8.72
C PHE A 137 3.64 0.79 -8.23
N ALA A 138 2.91 0.64 -7.12
CA ALA A 138 2.16 1.73 -6.50
C ALA A 138 3.06 2.91 -6.08
N ALA A 139 4.34 2.68 -5.80
CA ALA A 139 5.30 3.77 -5.51
C ALA A 139 5.58 4.66 -6.73
N VAL A 140 5.43 4.12 -7.94
CA VAL A 140 5.72 4.81 -9.21
C VAL A 140 4.48 5.02 -10.09
N ASP A 141 3.30 4.63 -9.61
CA ASP A 141 2.03 4.80 -10.32
C ASP A 141 1.57 6.27 -10.35
N LEU A 142 0.36 6.51 -10.86
CA LEU A 142 -0.27 7.82 -10.94
C LEU A 142 -0.26 8.58 -9.60
N ARG A 143 -0.55 7.88 -8.50
CA ARG A 143 -0.71 8.47 -7.17
C ARG A 143 0.64 8.55 -6.47
N GLY A 144 1.41 7.47 -6.50
CA GLY A 144 2.73 7.39 -5.87
C GLY A 144 3.69 8.40 -6.46
N SER A 145 3.73 8.59 -7.78
CA SER A 145 4.68 9.49 -8.44
C SER A 145 4.52 10.97 -8.12
N THR A 146 3.42 11.37 -7.47
CA THR A 146 3.18 12.75 -7.02
C THR A 146 4.13 13.20 -5.91
N VAL A 147 4.77 12.26 -5.21
CA VAL A 147 5.73 12.53 -4.13
C VAL A 147 7.09 11.88 -4.41
N ASN A 148 8.16 12.58 -4.05
CA ASN A 148 9.51 12.01 -4.07
C ASN A 148 9.79 11.18 -2.81
N PHE A 149 10.98 10.58 -2.71
CA PHE A 149 11.38 9.76 -1.56
C PHE A 149 11.46 10.52 -0.22
N GLN A 150 11.44 11.86 -0.25
CA GLN A 150 11.44 12.74 0.92
C GLN A 150 10.05 13.29 1.26
N ASN A 151 8.98 12.76 0.64
CA ASN A 151 7.63 13.27 0.77
C ASN A 151 7.44 14.73 0.33
N GLN A 152 8.22 15.16 -0.67
CA GLN A 152 8.03 16.46 -1.31
C GLN A 152 7.27 16.26 -2.61
N ALA A 153 6.39 17.22 -2.94
CA ALA A 153 5.66 17.21 -4.19
C ALA A 153 6.64 17.13 -5.38
N SER A 154 6.45 16.12 -6.22
CA SER A 154 7.20 15.96 -7.46
C SER A 154 6.71 16.99 -8.47
N SER A 155 7.64 17.78 -9.02
CA SER A 155 7.34 18.75 -10.08
C SER A 155 7.06 18.09 -11.44
N SER A 156 7.32 16.77 -11.57
CA SER A 156 7.07 16.05 -12.83
C SER A 156 5.64 15.50 -12.89
N LYS A 157 4.79 16.20 -13.65
CA LYS A 157 3.39 15.81 -13.94
C LYS A 157 3.25 14.67 -14.97
N ARG A 158 4.36 14.14 -15.51
CA ARG A 158 4.34 13.17 -16.64
C ARG A 158 4.42 11.70 -16.24
N LEU A 159 4.81 11.41 -15.00
CA LEU A 159 4.67 10.05 -14.43
C LEU A 159 3.20 9.64 -14.27
N CYS A 160 2.28 10.62 -14.37
CA CYS A 160 0.84 10.47 -14.25
C CYS A 160 0.10 9.91 -15.49
N TYR A 161 0.74 9.21 -16.43
CA TYR A 161 0.07 8.80 -17.68
C TYR A 161 0.19 7.31 -18.07
N VAL A 162 0.67 6.43 -17.18
CA VAL A 162 0.96 5.04 -17.58
C VAL A 162 -0.23 4.06 -17.36
N GLU A 163 -1.32 4.46 -16.71
CA GLU A 163 -2.34 3.49 -16.27
C GLU A 163 -3.50 3.19 -17.26
N VAL A 164 -3.56 3.77 -18.46
CA VAL A 164 -4.72 3.54 -19.36
C VAL A 164 -4.45 2.60 -20.55
N SER A 165 -3.19 2.22 -20.84
CA SER A 165 -2.90 1.37 -22.01
C SER A 165 -2.69 -0.13 -21.74
N LEU A 166 -2.59 -0.56 -20.49
CA LEU A 166 -2.36 -1.98 -20.16
C LEU A 166 -3.63 -2.78 -19.87
N GLN A 167 -4.81 -2.14 -19.87
CA GLN A 167 -6.10 -2.83 -19.66
C GLN A 167 -6.97 -3.01 -20.92
N CYS A 168 -6.53 -2.60 -22.11
CA CYS A 168 -7.34 -2.69 -23.34
C CYS A 168 -6.78 -3.56 -24.47
N SER A 169 -5.73 -4.36 -24.25
CA SER A 169 -5.13 -5.19 -25.32
C SER A 169 -5.41 -6.70 -25.22
N VAL A 170 -6.21 -7.16 -24.25
CA VAL A 170 -6.68 -8.57 -24.20
C VAL A 170 -8.13 -8.74 -24.67
N PHE A 171 -8.87 -7.65 -24.89
CA PHE A 171 -10.24 -7.68 -25.41
C PHE A 171 -10.50 -6.49 -26.35
N ALA A 172 -10.12 -6.60 -27.61
CA ALA A 172 -10.78 -5.94 -28.76
C ALA A 172 -9.93 -6.10 -30.03
N GLY A 173 -9.85 -7.32 -30.56
CA GLY A 173 -9.76 -7.43 -32.00
C GLY A 173 -11.09 -6.95 -32.57
N THR A 174 -11.13 -5.74 -33.13
CA THR A 174 -11.89 -5.32 -34.33
C THR A 174 -11.93 -3.79 -34.43
N ASN A 175 -11.37 -3.28 -35.54
CA ASN A 175 -11.71 -2.07 -36.29
C ASN A 175 -12.41 -0.92 -35.55
N PHE A 176 -11.73 0.23 -35.38
CA PHE A 176 -12.43 1.51 -35.26
C PHE A 176 -11.92 2.54 -36.27
N ILE A 177 -12.88 3.01 -37.06
CA ILE A 177 -12.81 3.95 -38.17
C ILE A 177 -12.61 5.37 -37.62
N SER A 178 -11.70 6.14 -38.22
CA SER A 178 -11.51 7.55 -37.89
C SER A 178 -12.63 8.42 -38.46
N TYR A 179 -13.24 9.25 -37.62
CA TYR A 179 -13.95 10.44 -38.09
C TYR A 179 -13.14 11.68 -37.74
N ARG A 180 -12.69 12.37 -38.79
CA ARG A 180 -12.13 13.73 -38.75
C ARG A 180 -13.30 14.66 -39.04
N SER A 181 -13.53 15.64 -38.18
CA SER A 181 -14.47 16.73 -38.44
C SER A 181 -13.64 17.98 -38.69
N ASP A 182 -13.92 18.63 -39.82
CA ASP A 182 -13.42 19.95 -40.21
C ASP A 182 -13.85 21.05 -39.22
#